data_AF-A0A7Y2BTG1-F1
#
_entry.id   AF-A0A7Y2BTG1-F1
#
_cell.length_a   1.000
_cell.length_b   1.000
_cell.length_c   1.000
_cell.angle_alpha   90.00
_cell.angle_beta   90.00
_cell.angle_gamma   90.00
#
_symmetry.space_group_name_H-M   'P 1'
#
loop_
_entity.id
_entity.type
_entity.pdbx_description
1 polymer ?
#
loop_
_entity_poly.entity_id
_entity_poly.type
_entity_poly.pdbx_seq_one_letter_code
_entity_poly.pdbx_strand_id
1 'polypeptide(L)' 'MQLTCSSAVASQFTLPPEKVLPVSSSKLPDGNFEVRLTSDGRNYVCTVDNNANVVSIVPA' A
#
# COMPACT_ATOMS: atom_id res chain seq x y z
N MET A 1 6.75 -3.33 5.80
CA MET A 1 5.37 -3.24 5.30
C MET A 1 5.19 -2.13 4.26
N GLN A 2 5.69 -0.92 4.51
CA GLN A 2 5.55 0.19 3.55
C GLN A 2 6.20 -0.09 2.18
N LEU A 3 7.43 -0.62 2.15
CA LEU A 3 8.11 -1.02 0.91
C LEU A 3 7.35 -2.13 0.17
N THR A 4 6.83 -3.12 0.90
CA THR A 4 6.02 -4.22 0.34
C THR A 4 4.75 -3.71 -0.35
N CYS A 5 4.07 -2.73 0.25
CA CYS A 5 2.91 -2.11 -0.38
C CYS A 5 3.28 -1.24 -1.57
N SER A 6 4.38 -0.49 -1.50
CA SER A 6 4.85 0.33 -2.63
C SER A 6 5.11 -0.53 -3.87
N SER A 7 5.84 -1.65 -3.72
CA SER A 7 6.11 -2.57 -4.83
C SER A 7 4.84 -3.27 -5.33
N ALA A 8 3.93 -3.65 -4.44
CA ALA A 8 2.69 -4.30 -4.83
C ALA A 8 1.73 -3.37 -5.59
N VAL A 9 1.56 -2.12 -5.13
CA VAL A 9 0.77 -1.08 -5.83
C VAL A 9 1.41 -0.75 -7.18
N ALA A 10 2.74 -0.57 -7.22
CA ALA A 10 3.46 -0.33 -8.47
C ALA A 10 3.22 -1.45 -9.50
N SER A 11 3.30 -2.71 -9.05
CA SER A 11 3.08 -3.87 -9.92
C SER A 11 1.63 -3.98 -10.39
N GLN A 12 0.66 -3.82 -9.51
CA GLN A 12 -0.76 -3.98 -9.84
C GLN A 12 -1.27 -2.90 -10.80
N PHE A 13 -0.82 -1.66 -10.62
CA PHE A 13 -1.25 -0.52 -11.43
C PHE A 13 -0.25 -0.15 -12.54
N THR A 14 0.81 -0.94 -12.74
CA THR A 14 1.88 -0.65 -13.72
C THR A 14 2.44 0.76 -13.55
N LEU A 15 2.65 1.18 -12.30
CA LEU A 15 3.20 2.48 -11.95
C LEU A 15 4.73 2.37 -11.78
N PRO A 16 5.49 3.45 -12.04
CA PRO A 16 6.91 3.47 -11.72
C PRO A 16 7.08 3.33 -10.20
N PRO A 17 7.87 2.36 -9.69
CA PRO A 17 7.98 2.13 -8.25
C PRO A 17 8.54 3.34 -7.50
N GLU A 18 9.42 4.11 -8.14
CA GLU A 18 9.95 5.38 -7.62
C GLU A 18 8.90 6.50 -7.48
N LYS A 19 7.75 6.35 -8.14
CA LYS A 19 6.62 7.29 -8.06
C LYS A 19 5.57 6.85 -7.03
N VAL A 20 5.73 5.70 -6.38
CA VAL A 20 4.79 5.20 -5.38
C VAL A 20 5.36 5.46 -3.98
N LEU A 21 4.86 6.51 -3.33
CA LEU A 21 5.34 6.97 -2.04
C LEU A 21 4.37 6.56 -0.92
N PRO A 22 4.82 5.80 0.10
CA PRO A 22 4.02 5.57 1.29
C PRO A 22 3.86 6.89 2.06
N VAL A 23 2.62 7.31 2.26
CA VAL A 23 2.28 8.56 2.98
C VAL A 23 1.94 8.30 4.44
N SER A 24 1.34 7.15 4.75
CA SER A 24 1.03 6.79 6.13
C SER A 24 0.88 5.28 6.30
N SER A 25 1.06 4.80 7.52
CA SER A 25 0.73 3.44 7.92
C SER A 25 -0.02 3.45 9.24
N SER A 26 -1.06 2.64 9.36
CA SER A 26 -1.89 2.55 10.56
C SER A 26 -2.30 1.10 10.81
N LYS A 27 -2.39 0.70 12.07
CA LYS A 27 -2.88 -0.64 12.44
C LYS A 27 -4.41 -0.63 12.47
N LEU A 28 -5.02 -1.63 11.86
CA LEU A 28 -6.46 -1.87 11.82
C LEU A 28 -6.91 -2.71 13.03
N PRO A 29 -8.18 -2.60 13.46
CA PRO A 29 -8.71 -3.32 14.63
C PRO A 29 -8.65 -4.84 14.48
N ASP A 30 -8.80 -5.36 13.26
CA ASP A 30 -8.69 -6.79 12.92
C ASP A 30 -7.25 -7.33 12.95
N GLY A 31 -6.29 -6.51 13.40
CA GLY A 31 -4.87 -6.86 13.49
C GLY A 31 -4.09 -6.61 12.20
N ASN A 32 -4.74 -6.33 11.08
CA ASN A 32 -4.09 -5.96 9.82
C ASN A 32 -3.46 -4.56 9.89
N PHE A 33 -2.72 -4.20 8.86
CA PHE A 33 -2.09 -2.90 8.69
C PHE A 33 -2.59 -2.27 7.40
N GLU A 34 -3.01 -1.01 7.50
CA GLU A 34 -3.30 -0.17 6.36
C GLU A 34 -2.08 0.67 6.03
N VAL A 35 -1.64 0.66 4.78
CA VAL A 35 -0.63 1.56 4.25
C VAL A 35 -1.29 2.43 3.20
N ARG A 36 -1.32 3.75 3.42
CA ARG A 36 -1.70 4.72 2.40
C ARG A 36 -0.49 5.04 1.56
N LEU A 37 -0.66 5.06 0.25
CA LEU A 37 0.35 5.40 -0.75
C LEU A 37 -0.20 6.45 -1.70
N THR A 38 0.70 7.23 -2.25
CA THR A 38 0.37 8.19 -3.31
C THR A 38 1.26 7.95 -4.52
N SER A 39 0.69 8.14 -5.71
CA SER A 39 1.44 8.13 -6.96
C SER A 39 0.79 9.07 -7.97
N ASP A 40 1.56 10.03 -8.46
CA ASP A 40 1.14 11.00 -9.49
C ASP A 40 -0.20 11.70 -9.13
N GLY A 41 -0.36 12.07 -7.86
CA GLY A 41 -1.58 12.73 -7.35
C GLY A 41 -2.76 11.79 -7.08
N ARG A 42 -2.63 10.48 -7.32
CA ARG A 42 -3.62 9.46 -6.94
C ARG A 42 -3.27 8.83 -5.60
N ASN A 43 -4.28 8.45 -4.84
CA ASN A 43 -4.10 7.77 -3.56
C ASN A 43 -4.48 6.29 -3.69
N TYR A 44 -3.78 5.46 -2.94
CA TYR A 44 -3.99 4.02 -2.86
C TYR A 44 -3.95 3.60 -1.40
N VAL A 45 -4.73 2.60 -1.06
CA VAL A 45 -4.71 1.92 0.22
C VAL A 45 -4.31 0.48 -0.02
N CYS A 46 -3.24 0.07 0.64
CA CYS A 46 -2.76 -1.29 0.65
C CYS A 46 -2.93 -1.87 2.05
N THR A 47 -3.66 -2.97 2.17
CA THR A 47 -3.86 -3.68 3.42
C THR A 47 -2.91 -4.88 3.47
N VAL A 48 -2.23 -5.02 4.61
CA VAL A 48 -1.24 -6.07 4.87
C VAL A 48 -1.63 -6.81 6.13
N ASP A 49 -1.53 -8.14 6.14
CA ASP A 49 -1.80 -8.93 7.35
C ASP A 49 -0.56 -9.01 8.28
N ASN A 50 -0.72 -9.63 9.46
CA ASN A 50 0.35 -9.75 10.46
C ASN A 50 1.57 -10.57 10.00
N ASN A 51 1.41 -11.43 8.99
CA ASN A 51 2.47 -12.19 8.34
C ASN A 51 3.11 -11.41 7.16
N ALA A 52 2.80 -10.12 7.02
CA ALA A 52 3.34 -9.21 6.01
C ALA A 52 2.94 -9.55 4.55
N ASN A 53 1.85 -10.29 4.33
CA ASN A 53 1.31 -10.47 2.98
C ASN A 53 0.32 -9.35 2.65
N VAL A 54 0.33 -8.93 1.39
CA VAL A 54 -0.64 -7.95 0.88
C VAL A 54 -1.96 -8.68 0.66
N VAL A 55 -2.98 -8.31 1.42
CA VAL A 55 -4.31 -8.91 1.36
C VAL A 55 -5.24 -8.14 0.43
N SER A 56 -5.03 -6.83 0.28
CA SER A 56 -5.83 -6.00 -0.63
C SER A 56 -5.08 -4.75 -1.03
N ILE A 57 -5.37 -4.26 -2.24
CA ILE A 57 -4.92 -2.97 -2.73
C ILE A 57 -6.10 -2.34 -3.46
N VAL A 58 -6.47 -1.12 -3.04
CA VAL A 58 -7.58 -0.37 -3.62
C VAL A 58 -7.19 1.09 -3.85
N PRO A 59 -7.70 1.75 -4.90
CA PRO A 59 -7.64 3.21 -5.00
C PRO A 59 -8.41 3.86 -3.85
N ALA A 60 -7.90 4.99 -3.35
CA ALA A 60 -8.49 5.76 -2.25
C ALA A 60 -9.16 7.05 -2.73
#